data_AF-A0A1Q5SUW9-F1
#
_entry.id   AF-A0A1Q5SUW9-F1
#
_cell.length_a   1.000
_cell.length_b   1.000
_cell.length_c   1.000
_cell.angle_alpha   90.00
_cell.angle_beta   90.00
_cell.angle_gamma   90.00
#
_symmetry.space_group_name_H-M   'P 1'
#
loop_
_entity.id
_entity.type
_entity.pdbx_description
1 polymer ?
#
loop_
_entity_poly.entity_id
_entity_poly.type
_entity_poly.pdbx_seq_one_letter_code
_entity_poly.pdbx_strand_id
1 'polypeptide(L)'
;MAQFLREQEVISADIIAIQEPWENPFQDNTHNPLKQTPELLFPPAIETGQHGERVYFISTTLSRHTHLVHYRDCQGVRIKTELSRQLRIINVYND
;
A
#
# COMPACT_ATOMS: atom_id res chain seq x y z
N MET A 1 10.70 -9.21 1.97
CA MET A 1 10.07 -7.87 2.12
C MET A 1 11.00 -6.83 2.75
N ALA A 2 11.54 -7.04 3.95
CA ALA A 2 12.33 -6.01 4.65
C ALA A 2 13.64 -5.60 3.94
N GLN A 3 14.26 -6.47 3.13
CA GLN A 3 15.44 -6.11 2.32
C GLN A 3 15.06 -5.24 1.12
N PHE A 4 14.02 -5.64 0.38
CA PHE A 4 13.46 -4.86 -0.75
C PHE A 4 13.12 -3.42 -0.33
N LEU A 5 12.47 -3.25 0.83
CA LEU A 5 12.11 -1.93 1.36
C LEU A 5 13.29 -1.12 1.92
N ARG A 6 14.53 -1.62 1.85
CA ARG A 6 15.76 -0.86 2.19
C ARG A 6 16.49 -0.34 0.95
N GLU A 7 16.11 -0.79 -0.25
CA GLU A 7 16.76 -0.39 -1.49
C GLU A 7 16.43 1.07 -1.82
N GLN A 8 17.44 1.90 -2.10
CA GLN A 8 17.24 3.34 -2.30
C GLN A 8 16.30 3.66 -3.47
N GLU A 9 16.32 2.83 -4.51
CA GLU A 9 15.44 2.96 -5.67
C GLU A 9 13.99 2.63 -5.33
N VAL A 10 13.77 1.72 -4.38
CA VAL A 10 12.43 1.35 -3.93
C VAL A 10 11.85 2.44 -3.03
N ILE A 11 12.64 2.95 -2.07
CA ILE A 11 12.19 3.98 -1.13
C ILE A 11 11.99 5.36 -1.79
N SER A 12 12.58 5.59 -2.97
CA SER A 12 12.41 6.84 -3.71
C SER A 12 11.13 6.87 -4.55
N ALA A 13 10.43 5.73 -4.68
CA ALA A 13 9.17 5.67 -5.37
C ALA A 13 8.05 6.38 -4.58
N ASP A 14 7.21 7.15 -5.29
CA ASP A 14 6.05 7.81 -4.68
C ASP A 14 4.99 6.79 -4.22
N ILE A 15 4.91 5.64 -4.88
CA ILE A 15 3.92 4.60 -4.61
C ILE A 15 4.58 3.24 -4.82
N ILE A 16 4.46 2.38 -3.81
CA ILE A 16 4.90 0.99 -3.88
C ILE A 16 3.67 0.11 -3.68
N ALA A 17 3.34 -0.69 -4.68
CA ALA A 17 2.26 -1.68 -4.60
C ALA A 17 2.86 -3.06 -4.32
N ILE A 18 2.47 -3.67 -3.20
CA ILE A 18 2.99 -4.96 -2.77
C ILE A 18 1.87 -5.98 -2.72
N GLN A 19 2.17 -7.18 -3.19
CA GLN A 19 1.31 -8.37 -3.17
C GLN A 19 1.95 -9.39 -2.24
N GLU A 20 1.13 -10.16 -1.53
CA GLU A 20 1.58 -11.12 -0.52
C GLU A 20 2.62 -10.52 0.46
N PRO A 21 2.31 -9.40 1.13
CA PRO A 21 3.08 -9.01 2.31
C PRO A 21 2.76 -10.08 3.37
N TRP A 22 3.57 -11.14 3.36
CA TRP A 22 3.51 -12.31 4.23
C TRP A 22 2.87 -12.01 5.59
N GLU A 23 1.93 -12.85 6.03
CA GLU A 23 1.38 -12.78 7.38
C GLU A 23 2.54 -12.74 8.38
N ASN A 24 2.74 -11.57 8.96
CA ASN A 24 3.71 -11.42 10.02
C ASN A 24 2.96 -11.54 11.34
N PRO A 25 3.10 -12.64 12.10
CA PRO A 25 2.44 -12.81 13.40
C PRO A 25 2.92 -11.78 14.45
N PHE A 26 3.91 -10.96 14.11
CA PHE A 26 4.52 -9.93 14.94
C PHE A 26 4.24 -8.52 14.39
N GLN A 27 3.04 -8.25 13.84
CA GLN A 27 2.71 -6.97 13.19
C GLN A 27 3.01 -5.75 14.08
N ASP A 28 2.86 -5.89 15.40
CA ASP A 28 3.04 -4.78 16.36
C ASP A 28 4.51 -4.47 16.70
N ASN A 29 5.40 -5.45 16.57
CA ASN A 29 6.81 -5.38 16.97
C ASN A 29 7.80 -5.54 15.81
N THR A 30 7.29 -5.68 14.59
CA THR A 30 8.16 -5.81 13.41
C THR A 30 8.78 -4.49 13.02
N HIS A 31 10.10 -4.51 12.85
CA HIS A 31 10.85 -3.40 12.29
C HIS A 31 10.37 -3.09 10.87
N ASN A 32 9.61 -2.00 10.71
CA ASN A 32 9.21 -1.44 9.43
C ASN A 32 10.24 -0.37 9.00
N PRO A 33 11.08 -0.63 7.97
CA PRO A 33 12.07 0.34 7.49
C PRO A 33 11.45 1.64 6.98
N LEU A 34 10.16 1.61 6.61
CA LEU A 34 9.41 2.71 6.01
C LEU A 34 8.52 3.46 7.00
N LYS A 35 8.67 3.25 8.32
CA LYS A 35 7.80 3.85 9.35
C LYS A 35 7.78 5.39 9.34
N GLN A 36 8.68 6.05 8.60
CA GLN A 36 8.85 7.50 8.56
C GLN A 36 8.58 8.15 7.18
N THR A 37 8.36 7.39 6.11
CA THR A 37 8.43 7.94 4.73
C THR A 37 7.11 7.83 3.94
N PRO A 38 6.45 6.66 3.85
CA PRO A 38 5.13 6.52 3.24
C PRO A 38 4.04 6.05 4.21
N GLU A 39 2.81 6.52 4.00
CA GLU A 39 1.60 5.95 4.62
C GLU A 39 1.38 4.52 4.12
N LEU A 40 1.19 3.60 5.06
CA LEU A 40 0.87 2.20 4.77
C LEU A 40 -0.64 2.04 4.69
N LEU A 41 -1.16 1.68 3.52
CA LEU A 41 -2.57 1.37 3.30
C LEU A 41 -2.75 -0.14 3.19
N PHE A 42 -3.55 -0.68 4.09
CA PHE A 42 -3.97 -2.08 4.11
C PHE A 42 -5.49 -2.14 4.04
N PRO A 43 -6.07 -3.12 3.33
CA PRO A 43 -7.50 -3.40 3.44
C PRO A 43 -7.83 -3.71 4.91
N PRO A 44 -8.78 -3.00 5.53
CA PRO A 44 -9.17 -3.32 6.89
C PRO A 44 -9.86 -4.69 6.90
N ALA A 45 -9.59 -5.51 7.93
CA ALA A 45 -10.10 -6.87 8.02
C ALA A 45 -11.65 -6.95 7.96
N ILE A 46 -12.34 -5.87 8.34
CA ILE A 46 -13.80 -5.76 8.24
C ILE A 46 -14.32 -5.71 6.79
N GLU A 47 -13.50 -5.24 5.85
CA GLU A 47 -13.84 -5.12 4.43
C GLU A 47 -13.45 -6.38 3.64
N THR A 48 -12.44 -7.14 4.09
CA THR A 48 -11.91 -8.31 3.38
C THR A 48 -12.20 -9.65 4.06
N GLY A 49 -12.70 -9.66 5.30
CA GLY A 49 -12.96 -10.88 6.08
C GLY A 49 -11.71 -11.57 6.66
N GLN A 50 -10.51 -11.12 6.27
CA GLN A 50 -9.19 -11.59 6.72
C GLN A 50 -8.19 -10.43 6.70
N HIS A 51 -7.03 -10.58 7.37
CA HIS A 51 -5.94 -9.62 7.23
C HIS A 51 -5.49 -9.53 5.77
N GLY A 52 -5.34 -8.30 5.26
CA GLY A 52 -5.09 -8.09 3.83
C GLY A 52 -3.77 -8.70 3.36
N GLU A 53 -3.85 -9.58 2.35
CA GLU A 53 -2.72 -10.15 1.61
C GLU A 53 -2.06 -9.14 0.65
N ARG A 54 -2.30 -7.83 0.82
CA ARG A 54 -1.89 -6.76 -0.09
C ARG A 54 -1.72 -5.46 0.66
N VAL A 55 -0.72 -4.67 0.30
CA VAL A 55 -0.54 -3.32 0.85
C VAL A 55 -0.08 -2.32 -0.21
N TYR A 56 -0.43 -1.06 -0.02
CA TYR A 56 0.27 0.05 -0.66
C TYR A 56 1.13 0.76 0.37
N PHE A 57 2.33 1.15 -0.02
CA PHE A 57 3.03 2.27 0.61
C PHE A 57 2.84 3.48 -0.30
N ILE A 58 2.29 4.57 0.24
CA ILE A 58 2.05 5.82 -0.48
C ILE A 58 2.86 6.92 0.16
N SER A 59 3.66 7.62 -0.64
CA SER A 59 4.36 8.81 -0.18
C SER A 59 3.38 9.82 0.41
N THR A 60 3.72 10.33 1.60
CA THR A 60 2.93 11.34 2.32
C THR A 60 2.80 12.67 1.56
N THR A 61 3.63 12.90 0.53
CA THR A 61 3.53 14.06 -0.36
C THR A 61 2.28 14.00 -1.25
N LEU A 62 1.69 12.82 -1.48
CA LEU A 62 0.45 12.60 -2.23
C LEU A 62 -0.79 12.84 -1.35
N SER A 63 -0.85 14.03 -0.76
CA SER A 63 -1.78 14.44 0.33
C SER A 63 -3.28 14.32 0.03
N ARG A 64 -3.71 14.06 -1.21
CA ARG A 64 -5.13 13.90 -1.58
C ARG A 64 -5.37 12.60 -2.32
N HIS A 65 -5.25 11.50 -1.60
CA HIS A 65 -5.60 10.18 -2.09
C HIS A 65 -6.82 9.58 -1.37
N THR A 66 -7.44 8.60 -2.00
CA THR A 66 -8.54 7.81 -1.44
C THR A 66 -8.21 6.35 -1.69
N HIS A 67 -8.09 5.57 -0.62
CA HIS A 67 -7.95 4.12 -0.68
C HIS A 67 -9.31 3.50 -1.02
N LEU A 68 -9.29 2.51 -1.91
CA LEU A 68 -10.49 1.82 -2.40
C LEU A 68 -10.23 0.32 -2.31
N VAL A 69 -11.03 -0.40 -1.54
CA VAL A 69 -11.03 -1.87 -1.53
C VAL A 69 -12.17 -2.34 -2.42
N HIS A 70 -11.88 -3.16 -3.43
CA HIS A 70 -12.88 -3.67 -4.38
C HIS A 70 -13.30 -5.10 -4.04
N TYR A 71 -12.31 -5.98 -3.84
CA TYR A 71 -12.46 -7.38 -3.47
C TYR A 71 -11.27 -7.80 -2.60
N ARG A 72 -11.27 -9.04 -2.11
CA ARG A 72 -10.13 -9.61 -1.37
C ARG A 72 -8.79 -9.41 -2.13
N ASP A 73 -8.81 -9.66 -3.44
CA ASP A 73 -7.59 -9.72 -4.25
C ASP A 73 -7.40 -8.44 -5.11
N CYS A 74 -8.21 -7.41 -4.88
CA CYS A 74 -8.23 -6.19 -5.68
C CYS A 74 -8.44 -4.95 -4.80
N GLN A 75 -7.40 -4.11 -4.72
CA GLN A 75 -7.46 -2.80 -4.11
C GLN A 75 -6.94 -1.73 -5.06
N GLY A 76 -7.27 -0.48 -4.78
CA GLY A 76 -6.90 0.65 -5.59
C GLY A 76 -6.70 1.91 -4.78
N VAL A 77 -6.05 2.87 -5.41
CA VAL A 77 -5.82 4.20 -4.87
C VAL A 77 -6.22 5.20 -5.94
N ARG A 78 -7.01 6.18 -5.54
CA ARG A 78 -7.35 7.33 -6.37
C ARG A 78 -6.60 8.55 -5.87
N ILE A 79 -5.82 9.18 -6.73
CA ILE A 79 -5.04 10.39 -6.42
C ILE A 79 -5.61 11.56 -7.20
N LYS A 80 -5.96 12.64 -6.51
CA LYS A 80 -6.36 13.90 -7.13
C LYS A 80 -5.11 14.71 -7.48
N THR A 81 -4.96 15.06 -8.74
CA THR A 81 -3.88 15.95 -9.20
C THR A 81 -4.37 17.39 -9.23
N GLU A 82 -3.44 18.35 -9.22
CA GLU A 82 -3.76 19.79 -9.21
C GLU A 82 -4.57 20.24 -10.43
N LEU A 83 -4.45 19.55 -11.57
CA LEU A 83 -5.15 19.88 -12.82
C LEU A 83 -6.57 19.30 -12.91
N SER A 84 -7.21 18.99 -11.78
CA SER A 84 -8.52 18.30 -11.72
C SER A 84 -8.55 16.91 -12.37
N ARG A 85 -7.40 16.38 -12.81
CA ARG A 85 -7.28 15.01 -13.32
C ARG A 85 -7.15 14.04 -12.16
N GLN A 86 -7.62 12.81 -12.36
CA GLN A 86 -7.52 11.75 -11.37
C GLN A 86 -6.63 10.64 -11.92
N LEU A 87 -5.62 10.25 -11.15
CA LEU A 87 -4.87 9.02 -11.38
C LEU A 87 -5.51 7.92 -10.54
N ARG A 88 -5.78 6.77 -11.16
CA ARG A 88 -6.30 5.60 -10.46
C ARG A 88 -5.35 4.44 -10.69
N ILE A 89 -4.81 3.91 -9.60
CA ILE A 89 -3.90 2.77 -9.61
C ILE A 89 -4.65 1.61 -8.99
N ILE A 90 -4.61 0.45 -9.63
CA ILE A 90 -5.26 -0.78 -9.15
C ILE A 90 -4.18 -1.84 -8.98
N ASN A 91 -4.12 -2.45 -7.80
CA ASN A 91 -3.23 -3.54 -7.44
C ASN A 91 -4.07 -4.82 -7.33
N VAL A 92 -4.00 -5.63 -8.39
CA VAL A 92 -4.71 -6.90 -8.53
C VAL A 92 -3.73 -8.06 -8.36
N TYR A 93 -4.14 -9.11 -7.65
CA TYR A 93 -3.47 -10.41 -7.68
C TYR A 93 -4.38 -11.37 -8.37
N ASN A 94 -3.84 -11.88 -9.46
CA ASN A 94 -4.45 -12.95 -10.20
C ASN A 94 -3.66 -14.19 -9.82
N ASP A 95 -4.23 -14.97 -8.91
CA ASP A 95 -3.83 -16.36 -8.67
C ASP A 95 -4.30 -17.24 -9.84
#